data_AF-A0A6A4B3K2-F1
#
_entry.id   AF-A0A6A4B3K2-F1
#
_cell.length_a   1.000
_cell.length_b   1.000
_cell.length_c   1.000
_cell.angle_alpha   90.00
_cell.angle_beta   90.00
_cell.angle_gamma   90.00
#
_symmetry.space_group_name_H-M   'P 1'
#
loop_
_entity.id
_entity.type
_entity.pdbx_description
1 polymer ?
#
loop_
_entity_poly.entity_id
_entity_poly.type
_entity_poly.pdbx_seq_one_letter_code
_entity_poly.pdbx_strand_id
1 'polypeptide(L)'
;MKIGDLAFETMLLVQNLEAGSPAVIVGIFTVIIASNALVSAVMMLLPLNRMGLVDTLVGLLFDLLIAVGCPMLILIYCLSNFNFPRDKFAINLEVFPPGWFEQQASVVANPVQTAVIYKSLKSLRISSVYELFARMGIHVTLFLRLRQLVILLREPRRQKTRVYPTCHRPAAFFFVIFAGLLCFFVEESMRTSTLACAPHPECAVNARRWTILENGSLNQCPCLIMIDRDIAPKTYAEWEMPNNLTEKVIQLASSGDLQTLQLTNRYLPQLPEELRRCKGMRHLYERGV
;
A
#
# COMPACT_ATOMS: atom_id res chain seq x y z
N MET A 1 -20.44 16.51 -4.52
CA MET A 1 -20.19 15.06 -4.67
C MET A 1 -18.76 14.78 -5.09
N LYS A 2 -18.29 15.30 -6.25
CA LYS A 2 -16.93 15.06 -6.79
C LYS A 2 -15.75 15.33 -5.83
N ILE A 3 -15.79 16.41 -5.04
CA ILE A 3 -14.72 16.75 -4.09
C ILE A 3 -14.66 15.75 -2.92
N GLY A 4 -15.81 15.36 -2.38
CA GLY A 4 -15.87 14.37 -1.30
C GLY A 4 -15.42 13.00 -1.76
N ASP A 5 -15.74 12.65 -3.00
CA ASP A 5 -15.28 11.42 -3.66
C ASP A 5 -13.75 11.39 -3.77
N LEU A 6 -13.14 12.41 -4.38
CA LEU A 6 -11.68 12.56 -4.44
C LEU A 6 -11.02 12.57 -3.06
N ALA A 7 -11.68 13.11 -2.04
CA ALA A 7 -11.17 13.08 -0.68
C ALA A 7 -11.12 11.65 -0.12
N PHE A 8 -12.17 10.84 -0.31
CA PHE A 8 -12.16 9.43 0.09
C PHE A 8 -11.15 8.60 -0.71
N GLU A 9 -11.06 8.83 -2.02
CA GLU A 9 -10.07 8.19 -2.90
C GLU A 9 -8.64 8.51 -2.45
N THR A 10 -8.35 9.79 -2.16
CA THR A 10 -7.03 10.25 -1.69
C THR A 10 -6.71 9.68 -0.31
N MET A 11 -7.69 9.65 0.60
CA MET A 11 -7.52 9.05 1.92
C MET A 11 -7.17 7.56 1.82
N LEU A 12 -7.82 6.82 0.90
CA LEU A 12 -7.49 5.43 0.63
C LEU A 12 -6.08 5.29 0.03
N LEU A 13 -5.66 6.18 -0.87
CA LEU A 13 -4.30 6.18 -1.42
C LEU A 13 -3.24 6.41 -0.33
N VAL A 14 -3.46 7.39 0.55
CA VAL A 14 -2.56 7.68 1.69
C VAL A 14 -2.47 6.47 2.63
N GLN A 15 -3.58 5.78 2.90
CA GLN A 15 -3.55 4.55 3.70
C GLN A 15 -2.73 3.44 3.02
N ASN A 16 -2.79 3.31 1.69
CA ASN A 16 -1.99 2.34 0.96
C ASN A 16 -0.48 2.68 0.99
N LEU A 17 -0.13 3.97 0.93
CA LEU A 17 1.23 4.47 1.11
C LEU A 17 1.75 4.13 2.52
N GLU A 18 0.97 4.43 3.56
CA GLU A 18 1.29 4.12 4.96
C GLU A 18 1.39 2.62 5.24
N ALA A 19 0.61 1.79 4.53
CA ALA A 19 0.67 0.34 4.66
C ALA A 19 1.93 -0.28 4.01
N GLY A 20 2.70 0.50 3.25
CA GLY A 20 3.85 0.00 2.50
C GLY A 20 3.47 -0.83 1.28
N SER A 21 2.39 -0.44 0.59
CA SER A 21 1.93 -1.16 -0.61
C SER A 21 3.00 -1.14 -1.72
N PRO A 22 3.04 -2.18 -2.58
CA PRO A 22 3.97 -2.22 -3.70
C PRO A 22 3.88 -0.99 -4.61
N ALA A 23 5.03 -0.50 -5.07
CA ALA A 23 5.15 0.72 -5.88
C ALA A 23 4.24 0.72 -7.11
N VAL A 24 4.15 -0.42 -7.79
CA VAL A 24 3.32 -0.60 -8.99
C VAL A 24 1.84 -0.37 -8.69
N ILE A 25 1.35 -0.90 -7.56
CA ILE A 25 -0.06 -0.76 -7.16
C ILE A 25 -0.38 0.69 -6.82
N VAL A 26 0.49 1.32 -6.03
CA VAL A 26 0.37 2.75 -5.66
C VAL A 26 0.36 3.63 -6.91
N GLY A 27 1.27 3.39 -7.86
CA GLY A 27 1.33 4.14 -9.11
C GLY A 27 0.03 4.03 -9.92
N ILE A 28 -0.53 2.83 -10.04
CA ILE A 28 -1.81 2.62 -10.75
C ILE A 28 -2.96 3.37 -10.05
N PHE A 29 -3.07 3.30 -8.73
CA PHE A 29 -4.09 4.05 -7.99
C PHE A 29 -3.96 5.56 -8.22
N THR A 30 -2.74 6.09 -8.14
CA THR A 30 -2.47 7.52 -8.37
C THR A 30 -2.90 7.94 -9.76
N VAL A 31 -2.60 7.14 -10.79
CA VAL A 31 -3.01 7.40 -12.18
C VAL A 31 -4.54 7.41 -12.30
N ILE A 32 -5.25 6.47 -11.66
CA ILE A 32 -6.72 6.41 -11.67
C ILE A 32 -7.31 7.69 -11.07
N ILE A 33 -6.85 8.11 -9.89
CA ILE A 33 -7.36 9.29 -9.17
C ILE A 33 -7.02 10.58 -9.93
N ALA A 34 -5.78 10.71 -10.41
CA ALA A 34 -5.35 11.85 -11.22
C ALA A 34 -6.17 11.94 -12.52
N SER A 35 -6.44 10.80 -13.17
CA SER A 35 -7.28 10.75 -14.36
C SER A 35 -8.73 11.16 -14.07
N ASN A 36 -9.31 10.73 -12.93
CA ASN A 36 -10.65 11.16 -12.50
C ASN A 36 -10.70 12.70 -12.37
N ALA A 37 -9.72 13.30 -11.70
CA ALA A 37 -9.62 14.75 -11.56
C ALA A 37 -9.43 15.47 -12.92
N LEU A 38 -8.55 14.98 -13.79
CA LEU A 38 -8.32 15.58 -15.11
C LEU A 38 -9.53 15.50 -16.02
N VAL A 39 -10.23 14.36 -16.06
CA VAL A 39 -11.46 14.24 -16.84
C VAL A 39 -12.53 15.18 -16.31
N SER A 40 -12.58 15.41 -14.99
CA SER A 40 -13.45 16.44 -14.38
C SER A 40 -13.12 17.84 -14.89
N ALA A 41 -11.84 18.20 -14.98
CA ALA A 41 -11.40 19.47 -15.52
C ALA A 41 -11.79 19.63 -17.00
N VAL A 42 -11.56 18.60 -17.82
CA VAL A 42 -11.92 18.58 -19.25
C VAL A 42 -13.43 18.77 -19.43
N MET A 43 -14.25 18.07 -18.65
CA MET A 43 -15.71 18.17 -18.71
C MET A 43 -16.22 19.57 -18.30
N MET A 44 -15.49 20.33 -17.49
CA MET A 44 -15.83 21.72 -17.16
C MET A 44 -15.43 22.72 -18.26
N LEU A 45 -14.43 22.39 -19.07
CA LEU A 45 -13.92 23.24 -20.15
C LEU A 45 -14.67 23.03 -21.48
N LEU A 46 -15.22 21.84 -21.73
CA LEU A 46 -15.91 21.50 -22.97
C LEU A 46 -17.44 21.68 -22.86
N PRO A 47 -18.08 22.45 -23.76
CA PRO A 47 -19.54 22.63 -23.77
C PRO A 47 -20.24 21.47 -24.49
N LEU A 48 -20.20 20.26 -23.91
CA LEU A 48 -20.89 19.08 -24.47
C LEU A 48 -22.40 19.09 -24.19
N ASN A 49 -23.23 18.95 -25.24
CA ASN A 49 -24.71 18.98 -25.15
C ASN A 49 -25.35 17.84 -24.31
N ARG A 50 -24.60 16.79 -23.95
CA ARG A 50 -25.03 15.67 -23.06
C ARG A 50 -24.22 15.57 -21.76
N MET A 51 -23.80 16.71 -21.19
CA MET A 51 -22.88 16.78 -20.04
C MET A 51 -23.30 15.93 -18.82
N GLY A 52 -24.58 15.89 -18.43
CA GLY A 52 -25.00 15.26 -17.18
C GLY A 52 -24.86 13.73 -17.16
N LEU A 53 -25.25 13.05 -18.24
CA LEU A 53 -25.18 11.58 -18.32
C LEU A 53 -23.74 11.10 -18.49
N VAL A 54 -22.96 11.78 -19.36
CA VAL A 54 -21.55 11.42 -19.58
C VAL A 54 -20.72 11.63 -18.31
N ASP A 55 -20.89 12.76 -17.60
CA ASP A 55 -20.18 12.99 -16.34
C ASP A 55 -20.54 11.97 -15.26
N THR A 56 -21.83 11.60 -15.16
CA THR A 56 -22.27 10.58 -14.21
C THR A 56 -21.69 9.21 -14.56
N LEU A 57 -21.69 8.82 -15.84
CA LEU A 57 -21.16 7.55 -16.31
C LEU A 57 -19.65 7.46 -16.10
N VAL A 58 -18.90 8.50 -16.48
CA VAL A 58 -17.45 8.56 -16.29
C VAL A 58 -17.10 8.49 -14.81
N GLY A 59 -17.80 9.27 -13.96
CA GLY A 59 -17.61 9.18 -12.52
C GLY A 59 -17.86 7.77 -11.98
N LEU A 60 -18.96 7.14 -12.40
CA LEU A 60 -19.29 5.77 -12.01
C LEU A 60 -18.19 4.76 -12.42
N LEU A 61 -17.55 4.94 -13.58
CA LEU A 61 -16.44 4.08 -14.00
C LEU A 61 -15.23 4.21 -13.07
N PHE A 62 -14.86 5.42 -12.66
CA PHE A 62 -13.76 5.63 -11.70
C PHE A 62 -14.11 5.08 -10.32
N ASP A 63 -15.31 5.35 -9.80
CA ASP A 63 -15.78 4.81 -8.52
C ASP A 63 -15.74 3.27 -8.54
N LEU A 64 -16.13 2.64 -9.65
CA LEU A 64 -16.08 1.18 -9.83
C LEU A 64 -14.65 0.65 -9.88
N LEU A 65 -13.75 1.34 -10.61
CA LEU A 65 -12.33 0.99 -10.66
C LEU A 65 -11.71 1.02 -9.25
N ILE A 66 -12.05 2.01 -8.44
CA ILE A 66 -11.49 2.14 -7.09
C ILE A 66 -12.17 1.19 -6.09
N ALA A 67 -13.48 1.02 -6.16
CA ALA A 67 -14.21 0.14 -5.25
C ALA A 67 -13.94 -1.35 -5.50
N VAL A 68 -13.81 -1.75 -6.78
CA VAL A 68 -13.73 -3.16 -7.19
C VAL A 68 -12.42 -3.48 -7.91
N GLY A 69 -12.03 -2.66 -8.89
CA GLY A 69 -10.84 -2.90 -9.69
C GLY A 69 -9.55 -2.91 -8.87
N CYS A 70 -9.40 -1.96 -7.96
CA CYS A 70 -8.27 -1.78 -7.08
C CYS A 70 -8.03 -2.98 -6.13
N PRO A 71 -9.04 -3.46 -5.36
CA PRO A 71 -8.91 -4.70 -4.61
C PRO A 71 -8.57 -5.92 -5.47
N MET A 72 -9.20 -6.05 -6.64
CA MET A 72 -8.91 -7.15 -7.57
C MET A 72 -7.48 -7.09 -8.11
N LEU A 73 -6.96 -5.89 -8.36
CA LEU A 73 -5.59 -5.68 -8.82
C LEU A 73 -4.58 -6.12 -7.76
N ILE A 74 -4.83 -5.84 -6.47
CA ILE A 74 -4.01 -6.36 -5.37
C ILE A 74 -4.03 -7.89 -5.35
N LEU A 75 -5.19 -8.53 -5.54
CA LEU A 75 -5.28 -9.98 -5.61
C LEU A 75 -4.50 -10.56 -6.80
N ILE A 76 -4.66 -9.96 -7.98
CA ILE A 76 -3.92 -10.36 -9.19
C ILE A 76 -2.42 -10.19 -8.99
N TYR A 77 -1.98 -9.08 -8.39
CA TYR A 77 -0.59 -8.85 -8.05
C TYR A 77 -0.05 -9.95 -7.12
N CYS A 78 -0.77 -10.26 -6.04
CA CYS A 78 -0.38 -11.31 -5.10
C CYS A 78 -0.30 -12.69 -5.78
N LEU A 79 -1.27 -13.04 -6.64
CA LEU A 79 -1.27 -14.31 -7.37
C LEU A 79 -0.15 -14.42 -8.40
N SER A 80 0.12 -13.32 -9.13
CA SER A 80 1.11 -13.30 -10.21
C SER A 80 2.54 -13.26 -9.67
N ASN A 81 2.74 -12.57 -8.54
CA ASN A 81 4.06 -12.43 -7.94
C ASN A 81 4.40 -13.54 -6.96
N PHE A 82 3.46 -14.35 -6.47
CA PHE A 82 3.79 -15.44 -5.55
C PHE A 82 4.48 -16.59 -6.29
N ASN A 83 5.76 -16.79 -5.98
CA ASN A 83 6.57 -17.88 -6.50
C ASN A 83 7.07 -18.74 -5.33
N PHE A 84 6.56 -19.96 -5.25
CA PHE A 84 6.99 -20.92 -4.23
C PHE A 84 8.05 -21.86 -4.84
N PRO A 85 9.28 -21.91 -4.30
CA PRO A 85 10.35 -22.77 -4.82
C PRO A 85 10.05 -24.24 -4.52
N ARG A 86 9.32 -24.89 -5.43
CA ARG A 86 8.87 -26.29 -5.31
C ARG A 86 10.03 -27.27 -5.32
N ASP A 87 11.11 -26.95 -6.02
CA ASP A 87 12.38 -27.68 -6.06
C ASP A 87 13.01 -27.79 -4.67
N LYS A 88 13.15 -26.67 -3.96
CA LYS A 88 13.67 -26.63 -2.60
C LYS A 88 12.75 -27.34 -1.60
N PHE A 89 11.44 -27.24 -1.84
CA PHE A 89 10.46 -27.92 -1.01
C PHE A 89 10.53 -29.45 -1.16
N ALA A 90 10.68 -29.96 -2.39
CA ALA A 90 10.80 -31.38 -2.67
C ALA A 90 12.03 -32.00 -1.96
N ILE A 91 13.18 -31.34 -2.02
CA ILE A 91 14.40 -31.78 -1.32
C ILE A 91 14.17 -31.81 0.20
N ASN A 92 13.55 -30.77 0.74
CA ASN A 92 13.29 -30.69 2.18
C ASN A 92 12.31 -31.77 2.68
N LEU A 93 11.37 -32.24 1.85
CA LEU A 93 10.50 -33.36 2.21
C LEU A 93 11.24 -34.69 2.39
N GLU A 94 12.38 -34.87 1.71
CA GLU A 94 13.22 -36.07 1.86
C GLU A 94 14.03 -36.04 3.17
N VAL A 95 14.32 -34.84 3.69
CA VAL A 95 15.22 -34.63 4.84
C VAL A 95 14.47 -34.39 6.15
N PHE A 96 13.36 -33.66 6.12
CA PHE A 96 12.59 -33.34 7.33
C PHE A 96 11.56 -34.44 7.64
N PRO A 97 11.37 -34.80 8.93
CA PRO A 97 10.36 -35.78 9.32
C PRO A 97 8.96 -35.29 8.89
N PRO A 98 8.01 -36.21 8.63
CA PRO A 98 6.64 -35.85 8.27
C PRO A 98 6.05 -34.95 9.36
N GLY A 99 5.82 -33.70 8.99
CA GLY A 99 5.24 -32.66 9.83
C GLY A 99 4.09 -31.97 9.09
N TRP A 100 3.57 -30.90 9.69
CA TRP A 100 2.53 -30.11 9.06
C TRP A 100 3.09 -29.36 7.85
N PHE A 101 2.44 -29.52 6.69
CA PHE A 101 2.80 -28.86 5.43
C PHE A 101 3.04 -27.37 5.60
N GLU A 102 2.18 -26.68 6.36
CA GLU A 102 2.27 -25.23 6.60
C GLU A 102 3.61 -24.82 7.23
N GLN A 103 4.09 -25.58 8.21
CA GLN A 103 5.33 -25.27 8.90
C GLN A 103 6.54 -25.47 7.99
N GLN A 104 6.57 -26.58 7.24
CA GLN A 104 7.64 -26.86 6.28
C GLN A 104 7.65 -25.85 5.12
N ALA A 105 6.48 -25.53 4.57
CA ALA A 105 6.35 -24.54 3.50
C ALA A 105 6.77 -23.14 3.95
N SER A 106 6.49 -22.75 5.20
CA SER A 106 6.87 -21.44 5.75
C SER A 106 8.38 -21.23 5.89
N VAL A 107 9.14 -22.32 6.03
CA VAL A 107 10.61 -22.31 6.11
C VAL A 107 11.22 -22.17 4.72
N VAL A 108 10.58 -22.76 3.71
CA VAL A 108 11.06 -22.80 2.32
C VAL A 108 10.64 -21.56 1.51
N ALA A 109 9.46 -21.01 1.79
CA ALA A 109 8.95 -19.83 1.11
C ALA A 109 9.86 -18.61 1.35
N ASN A 110 10.01 -17.76 0.33
CA ASN A 110 10.77 -16.52 0.46
C ASN A 110 10.05 -15.59 1.46
N PRO A 111 10.68 -15.25 2.60
CA PRO A 111 10.00 -14.55 3.67
C PRO A 111 9.66 -13.10 3.33
N VAL A 112 10.48 -12.45 2.49
CA VAL A 112 10.23 -11.07 2.03
C VAL A 112 9.00 -11.04 1.13
N GLN A 113 8.94 -11.94 0.15
CA GLN A 113 7.82 -12.07 -0.77
C GLN A 113 6.52 -12.43 -0.03
N THR A 114 6.59 -13.39 0.90
CA THR A 114 5.47 -13.78 1.76
C THR A 114 4.99 -12.61 2.62
N ALA A 115 5.91 -11.85 3.24
CA ALA A 115 5.55 -10.68 4.04
C ALA A 115 4.87 -9.57 3.22
N VAL A 116 5.38 -9.26 2.03
CA VAL A 116 4.76 -8.27 1.11
C VAL A 116 3.35 -8.70 0.73
N ILE A 117 3.14 -9.98 0.40
CA ILE A 117 1.83 -10.52 0.02
C ILE A 117 0.86 -10.49 1.20
N TYR A 118 1.27 -11.01 2.37
CA TYR A 118 0.42 -10.96 3.56
C TYR A 118 0.05 -9.54 3.94
N LYS A 119 0.99 -8.60 3.86
CA LYS A 119 0.74 -7.19 4.15
C LYS A 119 -0.24 -6.57 3.15
N SER A 120 -0.12 -6.90 1.87
CA SER A 120 -0.99 -6.44 0.80
C SER A 120 -2.41 -7.01 0.94
N LEU A 121 -2.55 -8.32 1.20
CA LEU A 121 -3.84 -8.95 1.51
C LEU A 121 -4.48 -8.38 2.79
N LYS A 122 -3.66 -8.07 3.79
CA LYS A 122 -4.13 -7.44 5.02
C LYS A 122 -4.61 -6.01 4.80
N SER A 123 -4.05 -5.27 3.84
CA SER A 123 -4.54 -3.91 3.51
C SER A 123 -5.95 -3.95 2.89
N LEU A 124 -6.32 -5.07 2.23
CA LEU A 124 -7.69 -5.28 1.73
C LEU A 124 -8.70 -5.41 2.86
N ARG A 125 -8.27 -5.91 4.02
CA ARG A 125 -9.14 -6.05 5.19
C ARG A 125 -9.27 -4.72 5.90
N ILE A 126 -10.50 -4.40 6.29
CA ILE A 126 -10.79 -3.23 7.12
C ILE A 126 -10.24 -3.50 8.52
N SER A 127 -9.18 -2.80 8.89
CA SER A 127 -8.48 -2.96 10.16
C SER A 127 -8.47 -1.70 11.02
N SER A 128 -8.78 -0.54 10.42
CA SER A 128 -8.91 0.74 11.12
C SER A 128 -10.25 1.41 10.86
N VAL A 129 -10.64 2.31 11.78
CA VAL A 129 -11.85 3.13 11.64
C VAL A 129 -11.74 4.04 10.42
N TYR A 130 -10.56 4.58 10.14
CA TYR A 130 -10.29 5.39 8.96
C TYR A 130 -10.43 4.60 7.66
N GLU A 131 -9.95 3.36 7.60
CA GLU A 131 -10.17 2.45 6.45
C GLU A 131 -11.64 2.15 6.25
N LEU A 132 -12.40 1.95 7.34
CA LEU A 132 -13.83 1.73 7.28
C LEU A 132 -14.53 2.95 6.66
N PHE A 133 -14.24 4.15 7.17
CA PHE A 133 -14.85 5.38 6.65
C PHE A 133 -14.51 5.64 5.18
N ALA A 134 -13.24 5.49 4.79
CA ALA A 134 -12.82 5.69 3.40
C ALA A 134 -13.52 4.72 2.45
N ARG A 135 -13.51 3.41 2.78
CA ARG A 135 -14.11 2.36 1.95
C ARG A 135 -15.62 2.46 1.89
N MET A 136 -16.29 2.69 3.03
CA MET A 136 -17.73 2.91 3.05
C MET A 136 -18.12 4.19 2.30
N GLY A 137 -17.31 5.25 2.41
CA GLY A 137 -17.47 6.48 1.64
C GLY A 137 -17.51 6.21 0.14
N ILE A 138 -16.54 5.45 -0.38
CA ILE A 138 -16.47 5.06 -1.81
C ILE A 138 -17.69 4.21 -2.22
N HIS A 139 -18.13 3.26 -1.38
CA HIS A 139 -19.31 2.46 -1.69
C HIS A 139 -20.60 3.30 -1.70
N VAL A 140 -20.70 4.28 -0.79
CA VAL A 140 -21.84 5.22 -0.75
C VAL A 140 -21.80 6.15 -1.97
N THR A 141 -20.64 6.68 -2.37
CA THR A 141 -20.55 7.54 -3.58
C THR A 141 -20.93 6.76 -4.83
N LEU A 142 -20.43 5.53 -4.99
CA LEU A 142 -20.82 4.63 -6.08
C LEU A 142 -22.33 4.38 -6.11
N PHE A 143 -22.95 4.07 -4.97
CA PHE A 143 -24.39 3.84 -4.87
C PHE A 143 -25.20 5.09 -5.24
N LEU A 144 -24.80 6.27 -4.75
CA LEU A 144 -25.45 7.54 -5.06
C LEU A 144 -25.34 7.87 -6.55
N ARG A 145 -24.17 7.66 -7.17
CA ARG A 145 -23.98 7.84 -8.63
C ARG A 145 -24.81 6.86 -9.45
N LEU A 146 -24.88 5.59 -9.05
CA LEU A 146 -25.71 4.60 -9.73
C LEU A 146 -27.19 4.99 -9.68
N ARG A 147 -27.68 5.42 -8.51
CA ARG A 147 -29.05 5.93 -8.36
C ARG A 147 -29.29 7.15 -9.26
N GLN A 148 -28.34 8.07 -9.33
CA GLN A 148 -28.41 9.25 -10.19
C GLN A 148 -28.44 8.87 -11.68
N LEU A 149 -27.65 7.89 -12.10
CA LEU A 149 -27.65 7.36 -13.46
C LEU A 149 -29.02 6.79 -13.84
N VAL A 150 -29.62 5.96 -12.97
CA VAL A 150 -30.97 5.40 -13.20
C VAL A 150 -32.02 6.49 -13.35
N ILE A 151 -31.96 7.54 -12.51
CA ILE A 151 -32.88 8.69 -12.60
C ILE A 151 -32.70 9.42 -13.95
N LEU A 152 -31.46 9.64 -14.39
CA LEU A 152 -31.15 10.30 -15.67
C LEU A 152 -31.54 9.46 -16.90
N LEU A 153 -31.52 8.13 -16.79
CA LEU A 153 -31.99 7.21 -17.84
C LEU A 153 -33.51 7.18 -17.92
N ARG A 154 -34.21 7.22 -16.77
CA ARG A 154 -35.68 7.19 -16.71
C ARG A 154 -36.33 8.51 -17.15
N GLU A 155 -35.68 9.64 -16.88
CA GLU A 155 -36.20 10.97 -17.19
C GLU A 155 -35.24 11.76 -18.11
N PRO A 156 -35.29 11.54 -19.45
CA PRO A 156 -34.39 12.21 -20.38
C PRO A 156 -34.54 13.73 -20.39
N ARG A 157 -35.69 14.26 -19.93
CA ARG A 157 -35.89 15.72 -19.75
C ARG A 157 -34.94 16.33 -18.70
N ARG A 158 -34.54 15.57 -17.67
CA ARG A 158 -33.55 16.00 -16.66
C ARG A 158 -32.09 15.95 -17.15
N GLN A 159 -31.81 15.38 -18.32
CA GLN A 159 -30.46 15.37 -18.90
C GLN A 159 -29.97 16.76 -19.31
N LYS A 160 -30.88 17.72 -19.48
CA LYS A 160 -30.55 19.11 -19.83
C LYS A 160 -30.04 19.94 -18.65
N THR A 161 -30.28 19.50 -17.41
CA THR A 161 -29.78 20.15 -16.20
C THR A 161 -28.28 19.90 -16.08
N ARG A 162 -27.47 20.94 -16.25
CA ARG A 162 -26.01 20.87 -16.17
C ARG A 162 -25.59 20.71 -14.70
N VAL A 163 -24.77 19.69 -14.41
CA VAL A 163 -24.18 19.46 -13.07
C VAL A 163 -23.12 20.51 -12.76
N TYR A 164 -22.39 20.96 -13.79
CA TYR A 164 -21.43 22.05 -13.69
C TYR A 164 -22.00 23.33 -14.30
N PRO A 165 -21.88 24.47 -13.61
CA PRO A 165 -22.14 25.75 -14.24
C PRO A 165 -21.12 25.94 -15.37
N THR A 166 -21.57 26.54 -16.47
CA THR A 166 -20.75 26.64 -17.69
C THR A 166 -19.47 27.41 -17.48
N CYS A 167 -18.35 26.85 -17.96
CA CYS A 167 -17.09 27.56 -18.14
C CYS A 167 -16.48 28.11 -16.83
N HIS A 168 -16.60 27.37 -15.72
CA HIS A 168 -15.91 27.71 -14.48
C HIS A 168 -14.42 27.31 -14.55
N ARG A 169 -13.65 28.11 -15.31
CA ARG A 169 -12.19 28.04 -15.41
C ARG A 169 -11.47 27.91 -14.07
N PRO A 170 -11.83 28.63 -12.97
CA PRO A 170 -11.14 28.45 -11.70
C PRO A 170 -11.34 27.04 -11.11
N ALA A 171 -12.55 26.47 -11.26
CA ALA A 171 -12.83 25.12 -10.80
C ALA A 171 -12.03 24.08 -11.62
N ALA A 172 -11.98 24.22 -12.94
CA ALA A 172 -11.19 23.35 -13.80
C ALA A 172 -9.68 23.39 -13.44
N PHE A 173 -9.15 24.60 -13.20
CA PHE A 173 -7.75 24.79 -12.80
C PHE A 173 -7.44 24.14 -11.46
N PHE A 174 -8.36 24.19 -10.49
CA PHE A 174 -8.25 23.49 -9.22
C PHE A 174 -8.03 21.97 -9.40
N PHE A 175 -8.81 21.31 -10.27
CA PHE A 175 -8.65 19.88 -10.52
C PHE A 175 -7.31 19.53 -11.20
N VAL A 176 -6.82 20.39 -12.10
CA VAL A 176 -5.52 20.21 -12.74
C VAL A 176 -4.38 20.35 -11.72
N ILE A 177 -4.42 21.40 -10.89
CA ILE A 177 -3.45 21.57 -9.80
C ILE A 177 -3.50 20.37 -8.86
N PHE A 178 -4.71 19.95 -8.45
CA PHE A 178 -4.89 18.82 -7.56
C PHE A 178 -4.24 17.55 -8.13
N ALA A 179 -4.48 17.22 -9.40
CA ALA A 179 -3.87 16.06 -10.05
C ALA A 179 -2.34 16.15 -10.08
N GLY A 180 -1.78 17.33 -10.38
CA GLY A 180 -0.34 17.56 -10.37
C GLY A 180 0.28 17.42 -8.98
N LEU A 181 -0.34 18.04 -7.97
CA LEU A 181 0.10 17.94 -6.57
C LEU A 181 0.00 16.52 -6.03
N LEU A 182 -1.05 15.77 -6.40
CA LEU A 182 -1.20 14.38 -6.01
C LEU A 182 -0.06 13.51 -6.55
N CYS A 183 0.24 13.64 -7.84
CA CYS A 183 1.34 12.88 -8.47
C CYS A 183 2.68 13.27 -7.84
N PHE A 184 2.94 14.56 -7.64
CA PHE A 184 4.15 15.05 -6.99
C PHE A 184 4.29 14.51 -5.55
N PHE A 185 3.22 14.58 -4.76
CA PHE A 185 3.20 14.09 -3.39
C PHE A 185 3.50 12.58 -3.31
N VAL A 186 2.90 11.77 -4.19
CA VAL A 186 3.13 10.33 -4.23
C VAL A 186 4.57 10.03 -4.63
N GLU A 187 5.07 10.68 -5.68
CA GLU A 187 6.43 10.47 -6.18
C GLU A 187 7.48 10.83 -5.11
N GLU A 188 7.33 11.99 -4.46
CA GLU A 188 8.24 12.41 -3.40
C GLU A 188 8.14 11.50 -2.16
N SER A 189 6.93 11.06 -1.79
CA SER A 189 6.75 10.09 -0.70
C SER A 189 7.43 8.75 -1.00
N MET A 190 7.35 8.28 -2.25
CA MET A 190 8.00 7.05 -2.69
C MET A 190 9.51 7.22 -2.68
N ARG A 191 10.01 8.28 -3.32
CA ARG A 191 11.44 8.57 -3.49
C ARG A 191 12.15 8.74 -2.14
N THR A 192 11.64 9.62 -1.29
CA THR A 192 12.26 9.90 0.02
C THR A 192 12.28 8.66 0.91
N SER A 193 11.19 7.90 0.96
CA SER A 193 11.14 6.65 1.73
C SER A 193 12.06 5.56 1.17
N THR A 194 12.24 5.45 -0.15
CA THR A 194 13.22 4.52 -0.73
C THR A 194 14.65 4.89 -0.39
N LEU A 195 14.98 6.17 -0.41
CA LEU A 195 16.32 6.65 -0.08
C LEU A 195 16.63 6.46 1.42
N ALA A 196 15.64 6.71 2.29
CA ALA A 196 15.77 6.49 3.74
C ALA A 196 16.10 5.04 4.09
N CYS A 197 15.49 4.09 3.37
CA CYS A 197 15.61 2.65 3.66
C CYS A 197 16.65 1.94 2.79
N ALA A 198 17.26 2.61 1.80
CA ALA A 198 18.31 2.02 0.96
C ALA A 198 19.51 1.44 1.75
N PRO A 199 19.95 2.04 2.89
CA PRO A 199 21.02 1.46 3.71
C PRO A 199 20.64 0.18 4.47
N HIS A 200 19.35 -0.16 4.54
CA HIS A 200 18.81 -1.24 5.38
C HIS A 200 18.13 -2.32 4.54
N PRO A 201 18.89 -3.23 3.91
CA PRO A 201 18.34 -4.30 3.08
C PRO A 201 17.46 -5.30 3.86
N GLU A 202 17.59 -5.34 5.20
CA GLU A 202 16.77 -6.17 6.08
C GLU A 202 15.34 -5.64 6.23
N CYS A 203 15.09 -4.38 5.85
CA CYS A 203 13.75 -3.82 5.83
C CYS A 203 12.97 -4.33 4.60
N ALA A 204 12.20 -5.40 4.80
CA ALA A 204 11.41 -6.04 3.76
C ALA A 204 10.23 -5.18 3.27
N VAL A 205 9.61 -4.42 4.17
CA VAL A 205 8.47 -3.53 3.85
C VAL A 205 8.60 -2.24 4.65
N ASN A 206 8.53 -1.09 3.96
CA ASN A 206 8.56 0.24 4.53
C ASN A 206 7.31 1.05 4.19
N ALA A 207 6.90 1.97 5.07
CA ALA A 207 5.86 2.94 4.77
C ALA A 207 6.37 3.98 3.77
N ARG A 208 5.47 4.58 3.00
CA ARG A 208 5.77 5.60 1.99
C ARG A 208 5.34 6.96 2.51
N ARG A 209 6.26 7.67 3.15
CA ARG A 209 6.05 9.01 3.70
C ARG A 209 6.96 10.01 3.02
N TRP A 210 6.44 11.21 2.82
CA TRP A 210 7.27 12.35 2.49
C TRP A 210 7.93 12.87 3.76
N THR A 211 9.24 12.62 3.89
CA THR A 211 10.06 13.13 4.99
C THR A 211 11.25 13.92 4.45
N ILE A 212 11.69 14.91 5.21
CA ILE A 212 12.93 15.64 4.90
C ILE A 212 14.08 14.78 5.39
N LEU A 213 14.84 14.24 4.44
CA LEU A 213 16.01 13.42 4.71
C LEU A 213 17.14 14.28 5.26
N GLU A 214 17.63 13.93 6.44
CA GLU A 214 18.86 14.50 6.97
C GLU A 214 20.05 13.72 6.42
N ASN A 215 21.02 14.41 5.80
CA ASN A 215 22.15 13.81 5.11
C ASN A 215 22.90 12.83 6.03
N GLY A 216 22.94 11.55 5.64
CA GLY A 216 23.68 10.51 6.36
C GLY A 216 22.96 9.91 7.58
N SER A 217 21.70 10.27 7.83
CA SER A 217 20.94 9.66 8.94
C SER A 217 20.46 8.23 8.60
N LEU A 218 20.79 7.27 9.45
CA LEU A 218 20.37 5.87 9.33
C LEU A 218 19.02 5.58 10.03
N ASN A 219 18.52 6.53 10.81
CA ASN A 219 17.41 6.34 11.76
C ASN A 219 16.04 6.77 11.19
N GLN A 220 16.01 7.27 9.94
CA GLN A 220 14.82 7.87 9.36
C GLN A 220 14.01 6.89 8.48
N CYS A 221 14.42 5.62 8.38
CA CYS A 221 13.68 4.62 7.60
C CYS A 221 12.36 4.23 8.32
N PRO A 222 11.18 4.50 7.73
CA PRO A 222 9.90 4.10 8.32
C PRO A 222 9.61 2.62 8.04
N CYS A 223 10.41 1.73 8.64
CA CYS A 223 10.33 0.30 8.41
C CYS A 223 9.13 -0.33 9.12
N LEU A 224 8.31 -1.10 8.39
CA LEU A 224 7.15 -1.80 8.95
C LEU A 224 7.47 -3.27 9.27
N ILE A 225 8.29 -3.92 8.43
CA ILE A 225 8.64 -5.33 8.57
C ILE A 225 10.15 -5.48 8.36
N MET A 226 10.85 -5.90 9.41
CA MET A 226 12.26 -6.27 9.36
C MET A 226 12.39 -7.78 9.33
N ILE A 227 13.15 -8.29 8.36
CA ILE A 227 13.42 -9.72 8.18
C ILE A 227 14.92 -9.90 7.96
N ASP A 228 15.58 -10.53 8.92
CA ASP A 228 16.95 -11.02 8.76
C ASP A 228 16.99 -12.49 9.17
N ARG A 229 17.14 -13.37 8.17
CA ARG A 229 17.20 -14.82 8.37
C ARG A 229 18.48 -15.36 7.75
N ASP A 230 19.25 -16.08 8.55
CA ASP A 230 20.40 -16.84 8.07
C ASP A 230 20.10 -18.33 8.14
N ILE A 231 19.53 -18.87 7.06
CA ILE A 231 19.02 -20.25 7.07
C ILE A 231 20.15 -21.27 6.88
N ALA A 232 21.31 -20.85 6.37
CA ALA A 232 22.45 -21.73 6.10
C ALA A 232 23.77 -20.98 6.33
N PRO A 233 24.20 -20.82 7.60
CA PRO A 233 25.51 -20.24 7.89
C PRO A 233 26.60 -21.08 7.22
N LYS A 234 27.57 -20.40 6.58
CA LYS A 234 28.55 -21.09 5.73
C LYS A 234 29.68 -21.69 6.55
N THR A 235 29.90 -21.18 7.76
CA THR A 235 30.97 -21.62 8.64
C THR A 235 30.45 -21.96 10.02
N TYR A 236 31.14 -22.88 10.68
CA TYR A 236 30.87 -23.24 12.08
C TYR A 236 31.01 -22.02 13.02
N ALA A 237 31.96 -21.12 12.73
CA ALA A 237 32.16 -19.91 13.51
C ALA A 237 30.99 -18.92 13.40
N GLU A 238 30.41 -18.74 12.20
CA GLU A 238 29.17 -17.94 12.01
C GLU A 238 27.97 -18.55 12.74
N TRP A 239 27.97 -19.88 12.93
CA TRP A 239 26.92 -20.59 13.65
C TRP A 239 27.08 -20.47 15.18
N GLU A 240 28.29 -20.61 15.72
CA GLU A 240 28.57 -20.42 17.16
C GLU A 240 28.46 -18.96 17.61
N MET A 241 28.88 -18.01 16.77
CA MET A 241 28.83 -16.57 17.04
C MET A 241 27.96 -15.86 15.99
N PRO A 242 26.62 -15.95 16.12
CA PRO A 242 25.71 -15.29 15.20
C PRO A 242 25.85 -13.77 15.28
N ASN A 243 25.65 -13.10 14.15
CA ASN A 243 25.80 -11.66 14.04
C ASN A 243 24.83 -10.93 15.00
N ASN A 244 25.36 -9.92 15.70
CA ASN A 244 24.58 -9.11 16.63
C ASN A 244 23.78 -8.05 15.87
N LEU A 245 22.46 -8.06 16.03
CA LEU A 245 21.55 -7.13 15.35
C LEU A 245 21.03 -6.00 16.22
N THR A 246 21.49 -5.89 17.47
CA THR A 246 20.98 -4.88 18.43
C THR A 246 20.99 -3.47 17.83
N GLU A 247 22.10 -3.06 17.21
CA GLU A 247 22.22 -1.72 16.62
C GLU A 247 21.27 -1.52 15.43
N LYS A 248 21.14 -2.50 14.53
CA LYS A 248 20.21 -2.41 13.39
C LYS A 248 18.75 -2.35 13.84
N VAL A 249 18.39 -3.15 14.86
CA VAL A 249 17.04 -3.13 15.43
C VAL A 249 16.77 -1.76 16.06
N ILE A 250 17.73 -1.17 16.78
CA ILE A 250 17.62 0.20 17.32
C ILE A 250 17.38 1.21 16.20
N GLN A 251 18.21 1.16 15.14
CA GLN A 251 18.12 2.10 14.01
C GLN A 251 16.75 2.01 13.32
N LEU A 252 16.24 0.81 13.04
CA LEU A 252 14.95 0.61 12.37
C LEU A 252 13.74 0.86 13.29
N ALA A 253 13.85 0.53 14.58
CA ALA A 253 12.79 0.78 15.56
C ALA A 253 12.72 2.24 16.00
N SER A 254 13.76 3.04 15.75
CA SER A 254 13.79 4.47 16.13
C SER A 254 12.65 5.29 15.52
N SER A 255 12.17 4.91 14.34
CA SER A 255 11.00 5.51 13.68
C SER A 255 9.68 5.24 14.41
N GLY A 256 9.61 4.19 15.24
CA GLY A 256 8.39 3.76 15.93
C GLY A 256 7.36 3.06 15.02
N ASP A 257 7.70 2.81 13.75
CA ASP A 257 6.78 2.25 12.76
C ASP A 257 6.80 0.71 12.68
N LEU A 258 7.77 0.06 13.33
CA LEU A 258 7.98 -1.37 13.22
C LEU A 258 6.76 -2.16 13.72
N GLN A 259 6.29 -3.10 12.90
CA GLN A 259 5.13 -3.95 13.20
C GLN A 259 5.48 -5.42 13.32
N THR A 260 6.53 -5.85 12.61
CA THR A 260 6.95 -7.24 12.58
C THR A 260 8.47 -7.31 12.55
N LEU A 261 9.03 -8.03 13.52
CA LEU A 261 10.45 -8.34 13.60
C LEU A 261 10.62 -9.84 13.43
N GLN A 262 11.39 -10.26 12.45
CA GLN A 262 11.69 -11.66 12.21
C GLN A 262 13.19 -11.91 12.10
N LEU A 263 13.73 -12.56 13.12
CA LEU A 263 15.13 -12.91 13.25
C LEU A 263 15.31 -14.44 13.27
N THR A 264 16.27 -14.96 12.53
CA THR A 264 16.64 -16.38 12.54
C THR A 264 18.15 -16.53 12.47
N ASN A 265 18.74 -17.26 13.42
CA ASN A 265 20.19 -17.41 13.58
C ASN A 265 20.93 -16.07 13.71
N ARG A 266 20.35 -15.17 14.52
CA ARG A 266 20.87 -13.82 14.80
C ARG A 266 20.84 -13.58 16.29
N TYR A 267 21.82 -12.83 16.79
CA TYR A 267 21.94 -12.54 18.21
C TYR A 267 21.26 -11.22 18.57
N LEU A 268 20.30 -11.29 19.50
CA LEU A 268 19.64 -10.13 20.09
C LEU A 268 19.63 -10.27 21.62
N PRO A 269 20.72 -9.90 22.32
CA PRO A 269 20.90 -10.16 23.75
C PRO A 269 19.83 -9.49 24.62
N GLN A 270 19.38 -8.30 24.22
CA GLN A 270 18.37 -7.54 24.93
C GLN A 270 17.45 -6.86 23.92
N LEU A 271 16.16 -6.82 24.25
CA LEU A 271 15.18 -6.04 23.51
C LEU A 271 15.44 -4.54 23.72
N PRO A 272 15.78 -3.78 22.67
CA PRO A 272 16.03 -2.35 22.80
C PRO A 272 14.77 -1.57 23.20
N GLU A 273 14.96 -0.47 23.94
CA GLU A 273 13.88 0.37 24.45
C GLU A 273 13.09 1.06 23.32
N GLU A 274 13.71 1.27 22.16
CA GLU A 274 13.09 1.79 20.94
C GLU A 274 11.94 0.90 20.45
N LEU A 275 12.00 -0.42 20.65
CA LEU A 275 10.88 -1.31 20.33
C LEU A 275 9.65 -1.02 21.18
N ARG A 276 9.81 -0.52 22.41
CA ARG A 276 8.66 -0.10 23.24
C ARG A 276 7.95 1.13 22.68
N ARG A 277 8.64 1.94 21.86
CA ARG A 277 8.03 3.08 21.16
C ARG A 277 7.19 2.66 19.96
N CYS A 278 7.39 1.43 19.46
CA CYS A 278 6.66 0.89 18.32
C CYS A 278 5.24 0.43 18.72
N LYS A 279 4.28 1.36 18.73
CA LYS A 279 2.87 1.09 19.09
C LYS A 279 2.16 0.11 18.15
N GLY A 280 2.73 -0.13 16.97
CA GLY A 280 2.18 -0.99 15.92
C GLY A 280 2.69 -2.44 15.93
N MET A 281 3.53 -2.83 16.88
CA MET A 281 4.12 -4.19 16.96
C MET A 281 3.04 -5.26 17.14
N ARG A 282 3.09 -6.30 16.28
CA ARG A 282 2.14 -7.43 16.30
C ARG A 282 2.82 -8.77 16.41
N HIS A 283 3.99 -8.91 15.78
CA HIS A 283 4.69 -10.18 15.69
C HIS A 283 6.19 -9.97 15.96
N LEU A 284 6.70 -10.64 16.98
CA LEU A 284 8.12 -10.76 17.25
C LEU A 284 8.45 -12.24 17.11
N TYR A 285 9.26 -12.56 16.10
CA TYR A 285 9.69 -13.92 15.83
C TYR A 285 11.20 -13.99 15.98
N GLU A 286 11.63 -14.61 17.06
CA GLU A 286 13.03 -14.94 17.31
C GLU A 286 13.16 -16.45 17.34
N ARG A 287 13.89 -17.01 16.38
CA ARG A 287 14.26 -18.41 16.37
C ARG A 287 15.78 -18.49 16.51
N GLY A 288 16.22 -18.84 17.71
CA GLY A 288 17.56 -19.39 17.96
C GLY A 288 17.61 -20.86 17.56
N VAL A 289 18.83 -21.39 17.46
CA VAL A 289 19.09 -22.83 17.43
C VAL A 289 19.19 -23.34 18.86
#